data_AF-A0A956E7L9-F1
#
_entry.id   AF-A0A956E7L9-F1
#
_cell.length_a   1.000
_cell.length_b   1.000
_cell.length_c   1.000
_cell.angle_alpha   90.00
_cell.angle_beta   90.00
_cell.angle_gamma   90.00
#
_symmetry.space_group_name_H-M   'P 1'
#
loop_
_entity.id
_entity.type
_entity.pdbx_description
1 polymer ?
#
loop_
_entity_poly.entity_id
_entity_poly.type
_entity_poly.pdbx_seq_one_letter_code
_entity_poly.pdbx_strand_id
1 'polypeptide(L)'
;MSRNETHTCRELIEPALSSVGWSWDAQVEIGPGRVNLTGSTMYDGSQRIVADYVLRLWRMPLAILEAKAEGEDAATGMQQGSRYAQRLGLRFSISSNGRQYVLTDNKTGEYESFDTPPSPGDILHRLGRNIVWEEWRPVFEAPWHEDQVTRRKVRAYQEMAIFESLYRFSQGEKRVLLLMATGTGKTFTIFQLAWKLLSGDVLKNNRVLFLTDRNSLKDQAYRAFAAFDSRERVVVDKGTVARGEHLVGKVYFANYQNLDEEYQGKKLYEHFTPDFFDLVVVDECHRSGFGDWFGVLEHFGNAYQLGLTATPRELDQSGRALTEE
;
A
#
# COMPACT_ATOMS: atom_id res chain seq x y z
N MET A 1 -10.07 -0.10 -43.30
CA MET A 1 -8.87 0.62 -42.85
C MET A 1 -8.54 0.13 -41.45
N SER A 2 -7.27 -0.14 -41.16
CA SER A 2 -6.82 -0.50 -39.81
C SER A 2 -7.07 0.68 -38.85
N ARG A 3 -7.49 0.41 -37.62
CA ARG A 3 -7.59 1.44 -36.58
C ARG A 3 -6.21 1.96 -36.19
N ASN A 4 -6.15 3.25 -35.84
CA ASN A 4 -5.00 3.80 -35.12
C ASN A 4 -5.04 3.36 -33.65
N GLU A 5 -4.01 3.65 -32.87
CA GLU A 5 -3.90 3.21 -31.47
C GLU A 5 -5.10 3.68 -30.62
N THR A 6 -5.47 4.95 -30.69
CA THR A 6 -6.61 5.50 -29.91
C THR A 6 -7.94 4.81 -30.23
N HIS A 7 -8.23 4.55 -31.51
CA HIS A 7 -9.44 3.81 -31.89
C HIS A 7 -9.34 2.33 -31.53
N THR A 8 -8.14 1.73 -31.60
CA THR A 8 -7.90 0.35 -31.18
C THR A 8 -8.20 0.18 -29.68
N CYS A 9 -7.70 1.11 -28.87
CA CYS A 9 -7.98 1.20 -27.44
C CYS A 9 -9.49 1.23 -27.15
N ARG A 10 -10.22 2.22 -27.70
CA ARG A 10 -11.63 2.44 -27.36
C ARG A 10 -12.60 1.44 -27.98
N GLU A 11 -12.33 0.97 -29.19
CA GLU A 11 -13.26 0.12 -29.93
C GLU A 11 -12.98 -1.38 -29.78
N LEU A 12 -11.75 -1.78 -29.42
CA LEU A 12 -11.36 -3.19 -29.32
C LEU A 12 -10.89 -3.57 -27.91
N ILE A 13 -9.89 -2.85 -27.36
CA ILE A 13 -9.24 -3.24 -26.09
C ILE A 13 -10.18 -3.01 -24.90
N GLU A 14 -10.70 -1.80 -24.71
CA GLU A 14 -11.55 -1.46 -23.56
C GLU A 14 -12.83 -2.32 -23.46
N PRO A 15 -13.56 -2.59 -24.56
CA PRO A 15 -14.69 -3.53 -24.54
C PRO A 15 -14.29 -4.95 -24.15
N ALA A 16 -13.13 -5.43 -24.63
CA ALA A 16 -12.63 -6.77 -24.31
C ALA A 16 -12.14 -6.88 -22.85
N LEU A 17 -11.53 -5.82 -22.30
CA LEU A 17 -11.17 -5.76 -20.89
C LEU A 17 -12.41 -5.77 -20.00
N SER A 18 -13.43 -4.98 -20.36
CA SER A 18 -14.69 -4.92 -19.62
C SER A 18 -15.43 -6.26 -19.62
N SER A 19 -15.44 -6.98 -20.75
CA SER A 19 -16.14 -8.27 -20.85
C SER A 19 -15.56 -9.37 -19.97
N VAL A 20 -14.28 -9.26 -19.57
CA VAL A 20 -13.62 -10.20 -18.64
C VAL A 20 -13.45 -9.64 -17.23
N GLY A 21 -14.07 -8.48 -16.93
CA GLY A 21 -14.18 -7.94 -15.57
C GLY A 21 -13.02 -7.05 -15.10
N TRP A 22 -12.20 -6.51 -16.01
CA TRP A 22 -11.19 -5.52 -15.63
C TRP A 22 -11.80 -4.14 -15.34
N SER A 23 -11.28 -3.49 -14.30
CA SER A 23 -11.26 -2.03 -14.19
C SER A 23 -9.89 -1.53 -14.68
N TRP A 24 -9.78 -0.27 -15.09
CA TRP A 24 -8.50 0.30 -15.49
C TRP A 24 -8.42 1.81 -15.24
N ASP A 25 -7.19 2.28 -15.06
CA ASP A 25 -6.85 3.69 -15.24
C ASP A 25 -6.11 3.84 -16.57
N ALA A 26 -6.51 4.80 -17.39
CA ALA A 26 -5.86 5.11 -18.66
C ALA A 26 -4.85 6.25 -18.51
N GLN A 27 -3.77 6.21 -19.29
CA GLN A 27 -2.74 7.26 -19.37
C GLN A 27 -2.15 7.62 -18.00
N VAL A 28 -1.66 6.60 -17.29
CA VAL A 28 -1.18 6.73 -15.91
C VAL A 28 0.27 7.17 -15.89
N GLU A 29 0.54 8.32 -15.24
CA GLU A 29 1.91 8.78 -15.00
C GLU A 29 2.59 7.89 -13.94
N ILE A 30 3.56 7.09 -14.37
CA ILE A 30 4.32 6.16 -13.52
C ILE A 30 5.76 6.65 -13.25
N GLY A 31 6.11 7.83 -13.73
CA GLY A 31 7.39 8.46 -13.44
C GLY A 31 7.46 9.91 -13.92
N PRO A 32 8.05 10.82 -13.12
CA PRO A 32 8.09 12.26 -13.41
C PRO A 32 9.05 12.65 -14.54
N GLY A 33 9.73 11.68 -15.16
CA GLY A 33 10.77 11.87 -16.16
C GLY A 33 12.19 11.93 -15.57
N ARG A 34 13.18 12.27 -16.40
CA ARG A 34 14.57 12.42 -15.93
C ARG A 34 14.74 13.68 -15.10
N VAL A 35 15.63 13.63 -14.11
CA VAL A 35 16.04 14.80 -13.36
C VAL A 35 16.67 15.80 -14.33
N ASN A 36 16.19 17.04 -14.28
CA ASN A 36 16.72 18.10 -15.10
C ASN A 36 17.86 18.79 -14.34
N LEU A 37 19.07 18.72 -14.89
CA LEU A 37 20.26 19.29 -14.25
C LEU A 37 20.47 20.77 -14.58
N THR A 38 19.80 21.28 -15.63
CA THR A 38 20.08 22.60 -16.21
C THR A 38 18.84 23.48 -16.39
N GLY A 39 17.64 22.95 -16.17
CA GLY A 39 16.38 23.68 -16.30
C GLY A 39 15.85 24.27 -15.00
N SER A 40 14.77 25.05 -15.11
CA SER A 40 14.07 25.70 -13.98
C SER A 40 13.13 24.77 -13.20
N THR A 41 12.87 23.56 -13.72
CA THR A 41 12.05 22.52 -13.06
C THR A 41 12.93 21.34 -12.64
N MET A 42 12.57 20.66 -11.54
CA MET A 42 13.34 19.51 -11.02
C MET A 42 13.40 18.32 -11.99
N TYR A 43 12.37 18.13 -12.82
CA TYR A 43 12.29 17.06 -13.81
C TYR A 43 12.01 17.64 -15.21
N ASP A 44 12.45 16.92 -16.24
CA ASP A 44 12.06 17.15 -17.62
C ASP A 44 10.67 16.55 -17.87
N GLY A 45 9.66 17.42 -17.84
CA GLY A 45 8.27 17.03 -18.03
C GLY A 45 7.94 16.48 -19.43
N SER A 46 8.82 16.65 -20.42
CA SER A 46 8.66 16.02 -21.74
C SER A 46 8.99 14.53 -21.75
N GLN A 47 9.70 14.06 -20.71
CA GLN A 47 10.14 12.68 -20.57
C GLN A 47 9.34 11.91 -19.52
N ARG A 48 8.12 12.38 -19.21
CA ARG A 48 7.21 11.65 -18.33
C ARG A 48 7.00 10.25 -18.87
N ILE A 49 6.91 9.31 -17.94
CA ILE A 49 6.66 7.92 -18.27
C ILE A 49 5.19 7.67 -18.00
N VAL A 50 4.45 7.45 -19.07
CA VAL A 50 3.01 7.22 -19.04
C VAL A 50 2.77 5.81 -19.54
N ALA A 51 2.09 5.00 -18.73
CA ALA A 51 1.57 3.71 -19.16
C ALA A 51 0.19 3.90 -19.78
N ASP A 52 -0.12 3.16 -20.85
CA ASP A 52 -1.42 3.29 -21.51
C ASP A 52 -2.55 2.89 -20.57
N TYR A 53 -2.38 1.76 -19.89
CA TYR A 53 -3.33 1.26 -18.92
C TYR A 53 -2.64 0.62 -17.70
N VAL A 54 -3.16 0.94 -16.51
CA VAL A 54 -2.97 0.11 -15.31
C VAL A 54 -4.26 -0.70 -15.12
N LEU A 55 -4.15 -2.02 -15.27
CA LEU A 55 -5.26 -2.95 -15.14
C LEU A 55 -5.47 -3.33 -13.68
N ARG A 56 -6.74 -3.31 -13.25
CA ARG A 56 -7.15 -3.45 -11.86
C ARG A 56 -8.28 -4.46 -11.64
N LEU A 57 -8.18 -5.20 -10.55
CA LEU A 57 -9.37 -5.81 -9.93
C LEU A 57 -9.90 -4.81 -8.90
N TRP A 58 -11.06 -4.22 -9.18
CA TRP A 58 -11.60 -3.07 -8.44
C TRP A 58 -10.62 -1.90 -8.42
N ARG A 59 -9.89 -1.71 -7.31
CA ARG A 59 -8.83 -0.71 -7.16
C ARG A 59 -7.43 -1.32 -7.09
N MET A 60 -7.31 -2.64 -6.94
CA MET A 60 -6.00 -3.30 -6.82
C MET A 60 -5.31 -3.37 -8.18
N PRO A 61 -4.13 -2.77 -8.36
CA PRO A 61 -3.36 -2.90 -9.60
C PRO A 61 -2.77 -4.30 -9.71
N LEU A 62 -2.91 -4.92 -10.89
CA LEU A 62 -2.46 -6.29 -11.14
C LEU A 62 -1.53 -6.42 -12.36
N ALA A 63 -1.71 -5.58 -13.37
CA ALA A 63 -0.87 -5.60 -14.57
C ALA A 63 -0.81 -4.22 -15.26
N ILE A 64 0.24 -4.01 -16.05
CA ILE A 64 0.26 -2.94 -17.07
C ILE A 64 -0.30 -3.50 -18.38
N LEU A 65 -1.02 -2.69 -19.15
CA LEU A 65 -1.28 -2.97 -20.56
C LEU A 65 -0.75 -1.85 -21.44
N GLU A 66 0.09 -2.20 -22.42
CA GLU A 66 0.59 -1.32 -23.47
C GLU A 66 -0.12 -1.58 -24.79
N ALA A 67 -0.74 -0.55 -25.34
CA ALA A 67 -1.49 -0.64 -26.56
C ALA A 67 -0.62 -0.43 -27.80
N LYS A 68 -1.11 -0.94 -28.93
CA LYS A 68 -0.59 -0.73 -30.27
C LYS A 68 -1.75 -0.50 -31.23
N ALA A 69 -1.47 0.09 -32.39
CA ALA A 69 -2.45 0.19 -33.46
C ALA A 69 -2.84 -1.20 -33.98
N GLU A 70 -4.10 -1.39 -34.43
CA GLU A 70 -4.63 -2.69 -34.88
C GLU A 70 -3.77 -3.41 -35.94
N GLY A 71 -3.04 -2.65 -36.77
CA GLY A 71 -2.19 -3.19 -37.83
C GLY A 71 -0.76 -3.50 -37.41
N GLU A 72 -0.37 -3.16 -36.18
CA GLU A 72 0.95 -3.48 -35.62
C GLU A 72 0.94 -4.83 -34.92
N ASP A 73 2.12 -5.43 -34.79
CA ASP A 73 2.30 -6.65 -34.01
C ASP A 73 2.22 -6.35 -32.51
N ALA A 74 1.34 -7.05 -31.81
CA ALA A 74 1.14 -6.92 -30.36
C ALA A 74 2.44 -7.18 -29.57
N ALA A 75 3.33 -8.04 -30.06
CA ALA A 75 4.59 -8.35 -29.37
C ALA A 75 5.54 -7.14 -29.27
N THR A 76 5.38 -6.12 -30.12
CA THR A 76 6.28 -4.94 -30.15
C THR A 76 6.25 -4.12 -28.87
N GLY A 77 5.16 -4.14 -28.11
CA GLY A 77 5.03 -3.42 -26.83
C GLY A 77 5.49 -4.21 -25.60
N MET A 78 5.87 -5.49 -25.73
CA MET A 78 6.19 -6.35 -24.58
C MET A 78 7.29 -5.76 -23.69
N GLN A 79 8.44 -5.36 -24.28
CA GLN A 79 9.56 -4.82 -23.51
C GLN A 79 9.22 -3.51 -22.79
N GLN A 80 8.38 -2.68 -23.42
CA GLN A 80 7.89 -1.44 -22.81
C GLN A 80 6.98 -1.76 -21.62
N GLY A 81 6.03 -2.67 -21.80
CA GLY A 81 5.12 -3.15 -20.76
C GLY A 81 5.87 -3.74 -19.57
N SER A 82 6.86 -4.60 -19.82
CA SER A 82 7.71 -5.19 -18.78
C SER A 82 8.45 -4.13 -17.96
N ARG A 83 9.04 -3.13 -18.62
CA ARG A 83 9.75 -2.03 -17.97
C ARG A 83 8.81 -1.18 -17.10
N TYR A 84 7.58 -0.98 -17.53
CA TYR A 84 6.59 -0.21 -16.78
C TYR A 84 6.03 -1.00 -15.59
N ALA A 85 5.75 -2.29 -15.78
CA ALA A 85 5.36 -3.19 -14.71
C ALA A 85 6.44 -3.25 -13.62
N GLN A 86 7.72 -3.36 -14.00
CA GLN A 86 8.84 -3.35 -13.06
C GLN A 86 8.91 -2.05 -12.24
N ARG A 87 8.62 -0.88 -12.84
CA ARG A 87 8.61 0.40 -12.13
C ARG A 87 7.53 0.48 -11.05
N LEU A 88 6.39 -0.17 -11.28
CA LEU A 88 5.32 -0.26 -10.30
C LEU A 88 5.50 -1.46 -9.35
N GLY A 89 6.42 -2.39 -9.63
CA GLY A 89 6.52 -3.64 -8.87
C GLY A 89 5.42 -4.65 -9.20
N LEU A 90 4.82 -4.54 -10.39
CA LEU A 90 3.86 -5.52 -10.90
C LEU A 90 4.61 -6.67 -11.60
N ARG A 91 4.18 -7.91 -11.34
CA ARG A 91 4.75 -9.10 -11.98
C ARG A 91 4.32 -9.23 -13.44
N PHE A 92 3.09 -8.84 -13.77
CA PHE A 92 2.54 -9.08 -15.11
C PHE A 92 2.43 -7.80 -15.93
N SER A 93 2.67 -7.94 -17.22
CA SER A 93 2.41 -6.91 -18.24
C SER A 93 1.76 -7.55 -19.46
N ILE A 94 0.90 -6.81 -20.12
CA ILE A 94 0.19 -7.21 -21.34
C ILE A 94 0.56 -6.23 -22.44
N SER A 95 0.77 -6.71 -23.65
CA SER A 95 0.76 -5.85 -24.83
C SER A 95 -0.30 -6.30 -25.82
N SER A 96 -1.01 -5.36 -26.44
CA SER A 96 -2.14 -5.67 -27.31
C SER A 96 -2.36 -4.66 -28.43
N ASN A 97 -2.76 -5.18 -29.59
CA ASN A 97 -3.29 -4.43 -30.72
C ASN A 97 -4.82 -4.57 -30.85
N GLY A 98 -5.51 -5.02 -29.78
CA GLY A 98 -6.95 -5.26 -29.74
C GLY A 98 -7.41 -6.58 -30.38
N ARG A 99 -6.54 -7.29 -31.10
CA ARG A 99 -6.82 -8.63 -31.67
C ARG A 99 -6.08 -9.75 -30.96
N GLN A 100 -4.87 -9.47 -30.51
CA GLN A 100 -4.03 -10.38 -29.74
C GLN A 100 -3.61 -9.71 -28.44
N TYR A 101 -3.45 -10.51 -27.39
CA TYR A 101 -3.00 -10.10 -26.07
C TYR A 101 -1.81 -10.95 -25.69
N VAL A 102 -0.63 -10.32 -25.56
CA VAL A 102 0.60 -11.01 -25.15
C VAL A 102 0.84 -10.74 -23.67
N LEU A 103 0.57 -11.73 -22.83
CA LEU A 103 0.85 -11.68 -21.39
C LEU A 103 2.31 -12.07 -21.16
N THR A 104 3.05 -11.24 -20.42
CA THR A 104 4.42 -11.52 -19.99
C THR A 104 4.47 -11.66 -18.48
N ASP A 105 5.06 -12.76 -18.00
CA ASP A 105 5.47 -12.91 -16.60
C ASP A 105 6.86 -12.32 -16.42
N ASN A 106 6.95 -11.12 -15.86
CA ASN A 106 8.22 -10.40 -15.69
C ASN A 106 9.14 -11.03 -14.63
N LYS A 107 8.64 -12.01 -13.86
CA LYS A 107 9.47 -12.77 -12.91
C LYS A 107 10.23 -13.90 -13.63
N THR A 108 9.59 -14.61 -14.53
CA THR A 108 10.18 -15.77 -15.24
C THR A 108 10.75 -15.39 -16.60
N GLY A 109 10.26 -14.31 -17.22
CA GLY A 109 10.55 -13.92 -18.60
C GLY A 109 9.70 -14.66 -19.64
N GLU A 110 8.80 -15.54 -19.21
CA GLU A 110 7.91 -16.29 -20.11
C GLU A 110 6.75 -15.43 -20.59
N TYR A 111 6.24 -15.74 -21.78
CA TYR A 111 5.08 -15.06 -22.35
C TYR A 111 4.12 -16.02 -23.05
N GLU A 112 2.85 -15.64 -23.06
CA GLU A 112 1.74 -16.38 -23.66
C GLU A 112 0.90 -15.41 -24.52
N SER A 113 0.36 -15.90 -25.63
CA SER A 113 -0.51 -15.12 -26.50
C SER A 113 -1.95 -15.62 -26.42
N PHE A 114 -2.89 -14.68 -26.39
CA PHE A 114 -4.33 -14.96 -26.29
C PHE A 114 -5.10 -14.12 -27.32
N ASP A 115 -6.24 -14.64 -27.77
CA ASP A 115 -7.18 -13.89 -28.62
C ASP A 115 -8.12 -12.98 -27.79
N THR A 116 -8.22 -13.24 -26.49
CA THR A 116 -8.97 -12.45 -25.51
C THR A 116 -8.08 -12.12 -24.31
N PRO A 117 -8.26 -10.98 -23.63
CA PRO A 117 -7.43 -10.65 -22.48
C PRO A 117 -7.62 -11.69 -21.35
N PRO A 118 -6.55 -12.09 -20.64
CA PRO A 118 -6.69 -12.89 -19.42
C PRO A 118 -7.50 -12.11 -18.40
N SER A 119 -8.34 -12.79 -17.62
CA SER A 119 -9.17 -12.14 -16.59
C SER A 119 -8.34 -11.70 -15.38
N PRO A 120 -8.83 -10.77 -14.54
CA PRO A 120 -8.16 -10.44 -13.28
C PRO A 120 -7.99 -11.67 -12.36
N GLY A 121 -8.94 -12.61 -12.41
CA GLY A 121 -8.90 -13.88 -11.68
C GLY A 121 -7.74 -14.77 -12.13
N ASP A 122 -7.50 -14.86 -13.46
CA ASP A 122 -6.36 -15.60 -14.01
C ASP A 122 -5.03 -15.02 -13.53
N ILE A 123 -4.91 -13.68 -13.55
CA ILE A 123 -3.72 -13.00 -13.07
C ILE A 123 -3.50 -13.25 -11.57
N LEU A 124 -4.55 -13.20 -10.75
CA LEU A 124 -4.45 -13.49 -9.31
C LEU A 124 -4.03 -14.93 -9.03
N HIS A 125 -4.62 -15.88 -9.74
CA HIS A 125 -4.25 -17.29 -9.63
C HIS A 125 -2.76 -17.49 -9.98
N ARG A 126 -2.28 -16.88 -11.07
CA ARG A 126 -0.86 -16.94 -11.47
C ARG A 126 0.08 -16.21 -10.50
N LEU A 127 -0.39 -15.14 -9.86
CA LEU A 127 0.33 -14.48 -8.76
C LEU A 127 0.43 -15.38 -7.51
N GLY A 128 -0.41 -16.42 -7.40
CA GLY A 128 -0.51 -17.27 -6.21
C GLY A 128 -1.17 -16.56 -5.03
N ARG A 129 -2.03 -15.57 -5.29
CA ARG A 129 -2.69 -14.77 -4.24
C ARG A 129 -4.04 -15.40 -3.87
N ASN A 130 -4.12 -15.99 -2.68
CA ASN A 130 -5.33 -16.65 -2.18
C ASN A 130 -6.02 -15.81 -1.12
N ILE A 131 -6.85 -14.85 -1.52
CA ILE A 131 -7.53 -13.93 -0.61
C ILE A 131 -8.93 -14.47 -0.30
N VAL A 132 -9.31 -14.50 0.98
CA VAL A 132 -10.69 -14.78 1.40
C VAL A 132 -11.52 -13.53 1.12
N TRP A 133 -12.13 -13.49 -0.07
CA TRP A 133 -12.79 -12.29 -0.56
C TRP A 133 -14.04 -11.93 0.23
N GLU A 134 -14.72 -12.89 0.85
CA GLU A 134 -15.87 -12.65 1.72
C GLU A 134 -15.52 -11.72 2.89
N GLU A 135 -14.28 -11.79 3.38
CA GLU A 135 -13.77 -10.98 4.48
C GLU A 135 -13.06 -9.71 3.98
N TRP A 136 -12.18 -9.84 2.99
CA TRP A 136 -11.25 -8.77 2.63
C TRP A 136 -11.72 -7.84 1.51
N ARG A 137 -12.71 -8.26 0.71
CA ARG A 137 -13.16 -7.49 -0.46
C ARG A 137 -13.49 -6.02 -0.15
N PRO A 138 -14.23 -5.66 0.92
CA PRO A 138 -14.58 -4.26 1.17
C PRO A 138 -13.36 -3.35 1.30
N VAL A 139 -12.27 -3.83 1.89
CA VAL A 139 -11.02 -3.07 2.04
C VAL A 139 -10.34 -2.84 0.68
N PHE A 140 -10.34 -3.85 -0.20
CA PHE A 140 -9.77 -3.71 -1.55
C PHE A 140 -10.61 -2.78 -2.44
N GLU A 141 -11.93 -2.75 -2.26
CA GLU A 141 -12.86 -1.84 -2.97
C GLU A 141 -12.89 -0.41 -2.39
N ALA A 142 -12.57 -0.24 -1.10
CA ALA A 142 -12.67 1.03 -0.39
C ALA A 142 -11.93 2.18 -1.11
N PRO A 143 -12.55 3.36 -1.26
CA PRO A 143 -11.90 4.50 -1.89
C PRO A 143 -10.75 5.04 -1.03
N TRP A 144 -9.84 5.76 -1.67
CA TRP A 144 -8.89 6.61 -0.97
C TRP A 144 -9.65 7.73 -0.23
N HIS A 145 -9.10 8.17 0.91
CA HIS A 145 -9.57 9.42 1.48
C HIS A 145 -9.10 10.57 0.59
N GLU A 146 -10.04 11.38 0.10
CA GLU A 146 -9.76 12.56 -0.71
C GLU A 146 -10.05 13.84 0.09
N ASP A 147 -8.98 14.56 0.43
CA ASP A 147 -9.08 15.85 1.09
C ASP A 147 -9.38 16.94 0.04
N GLN A 148 -10.53 17.60 0.15
CA GLN A 148 -10.99 18.59 -0.84
C GLN A 148 -10.13 19.86 -0.89
N VAL A 149 -9.36 20.15 0.17
CA VAL A 149 -8.55 21.36 0.32
C VAL A 149 -7.16 21.14 -0.26
N THR A 150 -6.44 20.14 0.23
CA THR A 150 -5.08 19.81 -0.18
C THR A 150 -5.04 19.08 -1.52
N ARG A 151 -6.13 18.38 -1.90
CA ARG A 151 -6.26 17.56 -3.11
C ARG A 151 -5.09 16.60 -3.31
N ARG A 152 -4.47 16.17 -2.20
CA ARG A 152 -3.31 15.29 -2.23
C ARG A 152 -3.73 13.91 -2.70
N LYS A 153 -3.14 13.44 -3.80
CA LYS A 153 -3.38 12.11 -4.35
C LYS A 153 -2.34 11.10 -3.87
N VAL A 154 -2.77 9.84 -3.76
CA VAL A 154 -1.88 8.70 -3.54
C VAL A 154 -1.00 8.52 -4.77
N ARG A 155 0.32 8.51 -4.57
CA ARG A 155 1.29 8.27 -5.66
C ARG A 155 1.36 6.76 -5.96
N ALA A 156 1.74 6.39 -7.17
CA ALA A 156 1.76 5.00 -7.61
C ALA A 156 2.55 4.08 -6.66
N TYR A 157 3.75 4.48 -6.20
CA TYR A 157 4.52 3.67 -5.24
C TYR A 157 3.85 3.54 -3.86
N GLN A 158 3.07 4.55 -3.44
CA GLN A 158 2.32 4.49 -2.18
C GLN A 158 1.14 3.53 -2.31
N GLU A 159 0.43 3.60 -3.44
CA GLU A 159 -0.63 2.66 -3.77
C GLU A 159 -0.13 1.21 -3.77
N MET A 160 0.99 0.95 -4.44
CA MET A 160 1.60 -0.38 -4.49
C MET A 160 1.99 -0.88 -3.09
N ALA A 161 2.59 -0.02 -2.26
CA ALA A 161 2.92 -0.36 -0.87
C ALA A 161 1.68 -0.69 -0.04
N ILE A 162 0.58 0.05 -0.23
CA ILE A 162 -0.67 -0.17 0.50
C ILE A 162 -1.31 -1.50 0.09
N PHE A 163 -1.47 -1.76 -1.22
CA PHE A 163 -2.10 -3.00 -1.68
C PHE A 163 -1.25 -4.24 -1.39
N GLU A 164 0.08 -4.13 -1.42
CA GLU A 164 0.95 -5.23 -1.00
C GLU A 164 0.83 -5.50 0.50
N SER A 165 0.70 -4.46 1.33
CA SER A 165 0.46 -4.63 2.78
C SER A 165 -0.90 -5.29 3.04
N LEU A 166 -1.96 -4.84 2.35
CA LEU A 166 -3.29 -5.46 2.44
C LEU A 166 -3.28 -6.92 2.01
N TYR A 167 -2.56 -7.23 0.92
CA TYR A 167 -2.40 -8.60 0.47
C TYR A 167 -1.74 -9.46 1.57
N ARG A 168 -0.61 -9.03 2.13
CA ARG A 168 0.09 -9.76 3.19
C ARG A 168 -0.78 -9.98 4.42
N PHE A 169 -1.48 -8.94 4.89
CA PHE A 169 -2.41 -9.07 6.01
C PHE A 169 -3.54 -10.06 5.69
N SER A 170 -4.09 -10.04 4.47
CA SER A 170 -5.10 -11.01 4.05
C SER A 170 -4.61 -12.46 3.95
N GLN A 171 -3.29 -12.69 3.90
CA GLN A 171 -2.67 -14.02 3.99
C GLN A 171 -2.38 -14.42 5.45
N GLY A 172 -2.75 -13.61 6.44
CA GLY A 172 -2.41 -13.84 7.84
C GLY A 172 -0.95 -13.48 8.19
N GLU A 173 -0.21 -12.82 7.30
CA GLU A 173 1.13 -12.32 7.65
C GLU A 173 1.00 -11.21 8.70
N LYS A 174 1.29 -11.52 9.96
CA LYS A 174 1.14 -10.58 11.07
C LYS A 174 2.15 -9.43 11.06
N ARG A 175 3.30 -9.56 10.39
CA ARG A 175 4.40 -8.58 10.46
C ARG A 175 4.85 -8.18 9.05
N VAL A 176 4.72 -6.89 8.74
CA VAL A 176 5.11 -6.31 7.44
C VAL A 176 6.05 -5.12 7.67
N LEU A 177 7.09 -5.00 6.83
CA LEU A 177 8.03 -3.88 6.86
C LEU A 177 7.92 -3.06 5.57
N LEU A 178 7.65 -1.76 5.70
CA LEU A 178 7.67 -0.81 4.59
C LEU A 178 8.96 0.02 4.65
N LEU A 179 9.83 -0.23 3.68
CA LEU A 179 11.03 0.57 3.43
C LEU A 179 10.69 1.74 2.52
N MET A 180 10.73 2.95 3.08
CA MET A 180 10.35 4.17 2.36
C MET A 180 11.33 5.31 2.68
N ALA A 181 11.93 5.90 1.65
CA ALA A 181 12.85 7.02 1.85
C ALA A 181 12.17 8.22 2.53
N THR A 182 12.92 8.97 3.33
CA THR A 182 12.42 10.20 3.98
C THR A 182 11.89 11.19 2.94
N GLY A 183 10.76 11.85 3.24
CA GLY A 183 10.13 12.80 2.31
C GLY A 183 9.24 12.18 1.23
N THR A 184 9.18 10.85 1.12
CA THR A 184 8.26 10.16 0.17
C THR A 184 6.81 10.08 0.65
N GLY A 185 6.54 10.50 1.89
CA GLY A 185 5.18 10.60 2.42
C GLY A 185 4.70 9.38 3.20
N LYS A 186 5.58 8.73 3.98
CA LYS A 186 5.29 7.59 4.88
C LYS A 186 3.98 7.76 5.66
N THR A 187 3.85 8.86 6.41
CA THR A 187 2.66 9.13 7.23
C THR A 187 1.37 9.19 6.41
N PHE A 188 1.41 9.76 5.19
CA PHE A 188 0.25 9.80 4.30
C PHE A 188 -0.08 8.41 3.74
N THR A 189 0.94 7.60 3.40
CA THR A 189 0.75 6.21 2.98
C THR A 189 0.04 5.41 4.08
N ILE A 190 0.48 5.54 5.33
CA ILE A 190 -0.15 4.83 6.45
C ILE A 190 -1.55 5.33 6.74
N PHE A 191 -1.76 6.65 6.71
CA PHE A 191 -3.10 7.20 6.86
C PHE A 191 -4.07 6.56 5.85
N GLN A 192 -3.69 6.45 4.58
CA GLN A 192 -4.53 5.82 3.55
C GLN A 192 -4.72 4.31 3.76
N LEU A 193 -3.69 3.59 4.25
CA LEU A 193 -3.82 2.18 4.61
C LEU A 193 -4.81 1.99 5.79
N ALA A 194 -4.64 2.74 6.87
CA ALA A 194 -5.52 2.71 8.03
C ALA A 194 -6.95 3.12 7.66
N TRP A 195 -7.10 4.14 6.81
CA TRP A 195 -8.38 4.54 6.25
C TRP A 195 -9.08 3.38 5.52
N LYS A 196 -8.37 2.67 4.64
CA LYS A 196 -8.95 1.52 3.92
C LYS A 196 -9.32 0.37 4.86
N LEU A 197 -8.46 0.04 5.82
CA LEU A 197 -8.72 -1.04 6.79
C LEU A 197 -9.94 -0.74 7.67
N LEU A 198 -10.05 0.49 8.20
CA LEU A 198 -11.18 0.92 9.03
C LEU A 198 -12.46 1.10 8.21
N SER A 199 -12.37 1.64 6.99
CA SER A 199 -13.55 1.85 6.13
C SER A 199 -14.08 0.54 5.53
N GLY A 200 -13.21 -0.45 5.37
CA GLY A 200 -13.57 -1.79 4.90
C GLY A 200 -13.96 -2.74 6.01
N ASP A 201 -14.01 -2.29 7.27
CA ASP A 201 -14.51 -3.03 8.44
C ASP A 201 -13.93 -4.46 8.59
N VAL A 202 -12.65 -4.63 8.24
CA VAL A 202 -11.94 -5.92 8.39
C VAL A 202 -11.25 -6.06 9.74
N LEU A 203 -11.11 -4.96 10.47
CA LEU A 203 -10.45 -4.93 11.76
C LEU A 203 -11.48 -5.25 12.84
N LYS A 204 -11.29 -6.38 13.54
CA LYS A 204 -12.22 -6.89 14.55
C LYS A 204 -12.66 -5.84 15.59
N ASN A 205 -11.71 -5.06 16.10
CA ASN A 205 -11.99 -4.04 17.13
C ASN A 205 -12.03 -2.61 16.56
N ASN A 206 -11.74 -2.42 15.27
CA ASN A 206 -11.59 -1.13 14.61
C ASN A 206 -10.59 -0.18 15.33
N ARG A 207 -9.46 -0.72 15.81
CA ARG A 207 -8.46 0.03 16.60
C ARG A 207 -7.06 -0.06 16.01
N VAL A 208 -6.50 1.09 15.67
CA VAL A 208 -5.16 1.26 15.09
C VAL A 208 -4.27 2.06 16.04
N LEU A 209 -3.10 1.54 16.40
CA LEU A 209 -2.08 2.24 17.17
C LEU A 209 -0.95 2.73 16.25
N PHE A 210 -0.61 4.01 16.33
CA PHE A 210 0.55 4.61 15.66
C PHE A 210 1.61 4.97 16.70
N LEU A 211 2.70 4.20 16.71
CA LEU A 211 3.86 4.35 17.59
C LEU A 211 4.96 5.16 16.91
N THR A 212 5.55 6.08 17.66
CA THR A 212 6.65 6.94 17.20
C THR A 212 7.80 7.00 18.19
N ASP A 213 8.98 7.39 17.70
CA ASP A 213 10.18 7.58 18.53
C ASP A 213 10.06 8.79 19.49
N ARG A 214 9.33 9.85 19.11
CA ARG A 214 9.34 11.15 19.82
C ARG A 214 8.00 11.88 19.74
N ASN A 215 7.73 12.72 20.75
CA ASN A 215 6.54 13.58 20.83
C ASN A 215 6.26 14.40 19.56
N SER A 216 7.27 15.04 18.97
CA SER A 216 7.06 15.86 17.77
C SER A 216 6.60 15.06 16.55
N LEU A 217 6.95 13.78 16.45
CA LEU A 217 6.47 12.88 15.40
C LEU A 217 5.06 12.37 15.70
N LYS A 218 4.78 12.04 16.96
CA LYS A 218 3.43 11.71 17.44
C LYS A 218 2.42 12.81 17.08
N ASP A 219 2.76 14.07 17.36
CA ASP A 219 1.88 15.21 17.10
C ASP A 219 1.67 15.44 15.59
N GLN A 220 2.71 15.20 14.77
CA GLN A 220 2.60 15.23 13.31
C GLN A 220 1.68 14.12 12.79
N ALA A 221 1.83 12.89 13.29
CA ALA A 221 0.96 11.78 12.94
C ALA A 221 -0.50 12.08 13.35
N TYR A 222 -0.73 12.56 14.58
CA TYR A 222 -2.06 12.94 15.05
C TYR A 222 -2.74 13.94 14.10
N ARG A 223 -2.00 14.98 13.65
CA ARG A 223 -2.52 15.98 12.69
C ARG A 223 -2.74 15.40 11.29
N ALA A 224 -1.89 14.50 10.84
CA ALA A 224 -2.03 13.87 9.52
C ALA A 224 -3.32 13.03 9.40
N PHE A 225 -3.87 12.58 10.53
CA PHE A 225 -5.10 11.82 10.61
C PHE A 225 -6.34 12.70 10.86
N ALA A 226 -6.28 14.02 10.63
CA ALA A 226 -7.37 14.95 10.91
C ALA A 226 -8.70 14.67 10.18
N ALA A 227 -8.70 13.77 9.19
CA ALA A 227 -9.91 13.25 8.56
C ALA A 227 -10.80 12.42 9.51
N PHE A 228 -10.21 11.80 10.52
CA PHE A 228 -10.96 11.11 11.58
C PHE A 228 -11.47 12.12 12.61
N ASP A 229 -12.66 11.86 13.16
CA ASP A 229 -13.25 12.73 14.17
C ASP A 229 -12.28 12.89 15.35
N SER A 230 -12.23 14.08 15.94
CA SER A 230 -11.40 14.37 17.11
C SER A 230 -11.63 13.40 18.29
N ARG A 231 -12.84 12.86 18.43
CA ARG A 231 -13.21 11.87 19.46
C ARG A 231 -12.71 10.47 19.15
N GLU A 232 -12.49 10.16 17.87
CA GLU A 232 -11.95 8.87 17.42
C GLU A 232 -10.41 8.86 17.46
N ARG A 233 -9.76 10.02 17.59
CA ARG A 233 -8.31 10.16 17.68
C ARG A 233 -7.86 10.35 19.11
N VAL A 234 -7.08 9.41 19.63
CA VAL A 234 -6.66 9.38 21.03
C VAL A 234 -5.15 9.53 21.14
N VAL A 235 -4.69 10.51 21.90
CA VAL A 235 -3.29 10.55 22.35
C VAL A 235 -3.20 9.74 23.65
N VAL A 236 -2.36 8.70 23.65
CA VAL A 236 -2.21 7.82 24.80
C VAL A 236 -1.25 8.43 25.81
N ASP A 237 -1.77 8.73 26.99
CA ASP A 237 -1.03 9.17 28.17
C ASP A 237 -1.76 8.73 29.46
N LYS A 238 -1.12 8.93 30.62
CA LYS A 238 -1.70 8.56 31.93
C LYS A 238 -3.06 9.20 32.20
N GLY A 239 -3.24 10.46 31.80
CA GLY A 239 -4.49 11.19 32.03
C GLY A 239 -5.64 10.60 31.21
N THR A 240 -5.39 10.34 29.93
CA THR A 240 -6.35 9.70 29.02
C THR A 240 -6.74 8.30 29.51
N VAL A 241 -5.79 7.52 30.03
CA VAL A 241 -6.07 6.20 30.61
C VAL A 241 -6.86 6.32 31.90
N ALA A 242 -6.43 7.19 32.82
CA ALA A 242 -7.09 7.41 34.12
C ALA A 242 -8.56 7.86 34.00
N ARG A 243 -8.88 8.65 32.96
CA ARG A 243 -10.25 9.12 32.69
C ARG A 243 -11.09 8.15 31.86
N GLY A 244 -10.53 7.03 31.38
CA GLY A 244 -11.23 6.08 30.52
C GLY A 244 -11.50 6.58 29.09
N GLU A 245 -10.90 7.70 28.69
CA GLU A 245 -11.14 8.34 27.38
C GLU A 245 -10.60 7.51 26.22
N HIS A 246 -9.67 6.59 26.48
CA HIS A 246 -9.13 5.67 25.50
C HIS A 246 -10.14 4.62 24.99
N LEU A 247 -11.27 4.41 25.65
CA LEU A 247 -12.21 3.33 25.30
C LEU A 247 -13.04 3.61 24.03
N VAL A 248 -13.18 4.87 23.64
CA VAL A 248 -14.03 5.32 22.52
C VAL A 248 -13.25 5.62 21.22
N GLY A 249 -11.92 5.46 21.25
CA GLY A 249 -11.05 5.74 20.13
C GLY A 249 -11.09 4.68 19.02
N LYS A 250 -10.63 5.09 17.83
CA LYS A 250 -10.30 4.20 16.70
C LYS A 250 -8.84 4.30 16.29
N VAL A 251 -8.26 5.51 16.37
CA VAL A 251 -6.85 5.73 16.02
C VAL A 251 -6.12 6.32 17.21
N TYR A 252 -5.06 5.64 17.62
CA TYR A 252 -4.33 5.93 18.84
C TYR A 252 -2.91 6.36 18.49
N PHE A 253 -2.40 7.36 19.18
CA PHE A 253 -1.08 7.93 18.95
C PHE A 253 -0.29 7.90 20.25
N ALA A 254 0.85 7.23 20.21
CA ALA A 254 1.76 7.17 21.34
C ALA A 254 3.21 7.29 20.86
N ASN A 255 4.10 7.63 21.78
CA ASN A 255 5.51 7.29 21.63
C ASN A 255 5.86 6.20 22.64
N TYR A 256 7.04 5.59 22.47
CA TYR A 256 7.50 4.53 23.35
C TYR A 256 7.62 4.99 24.80
N GLN A 257 8.07 6.22 25.03
CA GLN A 257 8.26 6.74 26.38
C GLN A 257 6.93 6.82 27.13
N ASN A 258 5.85 7.26 26.47
CA ASN A 258 4.52 7.33 27.05
C ASN A 258 3.99 5.95 27.43
N LEU A 259 4.24 4.92 26.61
CA LEU A 259 3.79 3.55 26.91
C LEU A 259 4.62 2.88 28.01
N ASP A 260 5.90 3.20 28.11
CA ASP A 260 6.82 2.66 29.12
C ASP A 260 6.67 3.35 30.51
N GLU A 261 5.90 4.43 30.60
CA GLU A 261 5.59 5.08 31.86
C GLU A 261 4.74 4.19 32.78
N GLU A 262 5.05 4.18 34.08
CA GLU A 262 4.24 3.45 35.07
C GLU A 262 3.01 4.24 35.51
N TYR A 263 1.87 3.55 35.59
CA TYR A 263 0.62 4.01 36.15
C TYR A 263 -0.04 2.87 36.94
N GLN A 264 -0.35 3.11 38.22
CA GLN A 264 -0.95 2.12 39.13
C GLN A 264 -0.16 0.79 39.20
N GLY A 265 1.18 0.86 39.24
CA GLY A 265 2.06 -0.31 39.37
C GLY A 265 2.19 -1.17 38.12
N LYS A 266 1.72 -0.66 36.97
CA LYS A 266 1.84 -1.29 35.65
C LYS A 266 2.36 -0.29 34.62
N LYS A 267 3.04 -0.75 33.59
CA LYS A 267 3.34 0.04 32.39
C LYS A 267 2.04 0.47 31.72
N LEU A 268 2.04 1.63 31.08
CA LEU A 268 0.80 2.20 30.54
C LEU A 268 0.17 1.29 29.47
N TYR A 269 0.98 0.58 28.67
CA TYR A 269 0.47 -0.36 27.67
C TYR A 269 -0.26 -1.58 28.29
N GLU A 270 0.05 -1.96 29.53
CA GLU A 270 -0.58 -3.09 30.23
C GLU A 270 -2.00 -2.77 30.73
N HIS A 271 -2.43 -1.51 30.62
CA HIS A 271 -3.84 -1.10 30.85
C HIS A 271 -4.73 -1.39 29.64
N PHE A 272 -4.14 -1.75 28.50
CA PHE A 272 -4.85 -2.21 27.31
C PHE A 272 -4.77 -3.74 27.26
N THR A 273 -5.84 -4.42 26.81
CA THR A 273 -5.77 -5.87 26.61
C THR A 273 -4.82 -6.21 25.44
N PRO A 274 -4.18 -7.39 25.43
CA PRO A 274 -3.31 -7.82 24.33
C PRO A 274 -3.96 -7.77 22.93
N ASP A 275 -5.29 -7.91 22.87
CA ASP A 275 -6.11 -7.87 21.66
C ASP A 275 -6.83 -6.53 21.44
N PHE A 276 -6.45 -5.49 22.18
CA PHE A 276 -7.10 -4.17 22.10
C PHE A 276 -6.91 -3.51 20.73
N PHE A 277 -5.75 -3.67 20.10
CA PHE A 277 -5.45 -3.12 18.78
C PHE A 277 -5.48 -4.22 17.72
N ASP A 278 -6.01 -3.90 16.55
CA ASP A 278 -5.98 -4.79 15.37
C ASP A 278 -4.77 -4.50 14.48
N LEU A 279 -4.25 -3.26 14.52
CA LEU A 279 -3.06 -2.83 13.80
C LEU A 279 -2.17 -1.96 14.69
N VAL A 280 -0.88 -2.30 14.75
CA VAL A 280 0.18 -1.51 15.37
C VAL A 280 1.16 -1.06 14.29
N VAL A 281 1.19 0.23 14.03
CA VAL A 281 2.15 0.87 13.12
C VAL A 281 3.32 1.40 13.95
N VAL A 282 4.53 1.12 13.48
CA VAL A 282 5.77 1.46 14.17
C VAL A 282 6.63 2.35 13.28
N ASP A 283 6.65 3.66 13.56
CA ASP A 283 7.50 4.60 12.82
C ASP A 283 8.95 4.58 13.32
N GLU A 284 9.88 4.63 12.37
CA GLU A 284 11.32 4.45 12.59
C GLU A 284 11.65 3.17 13.40
N CYS A 285 11.05 2.05 13.02
CA CYS A 285 11.16 0.75 13.71
C CYS A 285 12.58 0.18 13.78
N HIS A 286 13.55 0.80 13.08
CA HIS A 286 14.97 0.48 13.18
C HIS A 286 15.61 1.02 14.48
N ARG A 287 14.95 1.95 15.18
CA ARG A 287 15.44 2.60 16.40
C ARG A 287 15.04 1.80 17.63
N SER A 288 15.81 0.76 17.94
CA SER A 288 15.64 -0.06 19.14
C SER A 288 16.33 0.52 20.39
N GLY A 289 16.35 1.85 20.55
CA GLY A 289 17.33 2.53 21.41
C GLY A 289 16.90 2.90 22.84
N PHE A 290 15.60 2.92 23.15
CA PHE A 290 15.10 3.47 24.42
C PHE A 290 13.87 2.69 24.94
N GLY A 291 13.87 2.36 26.23
CA GLY A 291 12.73 1.72 26.93
C GLY A 291 12.44 0.27 26.49
N ASP A 292 11.43 -0.33 27.10
CA ASP A 292 10.92 -1.66 26.74
C ASP A 292 9.97 -1.60 25.52
N TRP A 293 10.49 -1.14 24.39
CA TRP A 293 9.71 -1.09 23.14
C TRP A 293 9.32 -2.48 22.64
N PHE A 294 10.10 -3.50 22.99
CA PHE A 294 9.85 -4.88 22.60
C PHE A 294 8.64 -5.44 23.37
N GLY A 295 8.55 -5.20 24.67
CA GLY A 295 7.39 -5.59 25.48
C GLY A 295 6.07 -5.01 24.96
N VAL A 296 6.07 -3.79 24.39
CA VAL A 296 4.88 -3.23 23.71
C VAL A 296 4.46 -4.08 22.51
N LEU A 297 5.42 -4.52 21.68
CA LEU A 297 5.13 -5.32 20.49
C LEU A 297 4.77 -6.77 20.83
N GLU A 298 5.35 -7.33 21.88
CA GLU A 298 4.98 -8.65 22.42
C GLU A 298 3.57 -8.62 22.99
N HIS A 299 3.26 -7.61 23.82
CA HIS A 299 1.94 -7.44 24.42
C HIS A 299 0.84 -7.33 23.36
N PHE A 300 1.08 -6.62 22.26
CA PHE A 300 0.16 -6.54 21.12
C PHE A 300 0.49 -7.54 19.99
N GLY A 301 1.02 -8.73 20.32
CA GLY A 301 1.47 -9.74 19.36
C GLY A 301 0.38 -10.35 18.46
N ASN A 302 -0.90 -10.14 18.81
CA ASN A 302 -2.03 -10.59 17.98
C ASN A 302 -2.46 -9.58 16.91
N ALA A 303 -2.06 -8.31 17.05
CA ALA A 303 -2.32 -7.29 16.05
C ALA A 303 -1.48 -7.53 14.79
N TYR A 304 -1.95 -7.05 13.65
CA TYR A 304 -1.06 -6.79 12.52
C TYR A 304 -0.03 -5.74 12.94
N GLN A 305 1.23 -5.92 12.57
CA GLN A 305 2.33 -5.03 12.91
C GLN A 305 2.98 -4.54 11.63
N LEU A 306 3.00 -3.22 11.47
CA LEU A 306 3.56 -2.55 10.30
C LEU A 306 4.73 -1.68 10.70
N GLY A 307 5.94 -2.15 10.42
CA GLY A 307 7.16 -1.38 10.59
C GLY A 307 7.37 -0.38 9.45
N LEU A 308 7.80 0.83 9.78
CA LEU A 308 8.24 1.83 8.81
C LEU A 308 9.68 2.19 9.09
N THR A 309 10.49 2.23 8.04
CA THR A 309 11.84 2.77 8.16
C THR A 309 12.30 3.39 6.84
N ALA A 310 13.12 4.43 6.93
CA ALA A 310 13.90 4.92 5.79
C ALA A 310 15.29 4.27 5.71
N THR A 311 15.75 3.70 6.81
CA THR A 311 17.09 3.14 6.98
C THR A 311 16.95 1.76 7.61
N PRO A 312 16.90 0.69 6.81
CA PRO A 312 16.86 -0.65 7.38
C PRO A 312 18.20 -0.87 8.09
N ARG A 313 18.18 -1.55 9.25
CA ARG A 313 19.43 -2.10 9.76
C ARG A 313 19.90 -3.16 8.77
N GLU A 314 21.18 -3.15 8.41
CA GLU A 314 21.78 -4.34 7.82
C GLU A 314 21.52 -5.48 8.80
N LEU A 315 20.97 -6.59 8.29
CA LEU A 315 20.88 -7.83 9.06
C LEU A 315 22.31 -8.28 9.28
N ASP A 316 22.94 -7.77 10.34
CA ASP A 316 24.15 -8.37 10.85
C ASP A 316 23.75 -9.82 11.15
N GLN A 317 24.38 -10.79 10.46
CA GLN A 317 24.10 -12.22 10.60
C GLN A 317 24.48 -12.77 11.99
N SER A 318 24.46 -11.92 13.03
CA SER A 318 24.53 -12.33 14.41
C SER A 318 23.19 -12.97 14.77
N GLY A 319 23.16 -14.29 14.56
CA GLY A 319 22.00 -15.17 14.71
C GLY A 319 21.30 -15.02 16.07
N ARG A 320 20.35 -14.10 16.13
CA ARG A 320 19.25 -14.20 17.08
C ARG A 320 18.16 -14.98 16.35
N ALA A 321 18.02 -16.25 16.72
CA ALA A 321 16.88 -17.04 16.29
C ALA A 321 15.60 -16.27 16.65
N LEU A 322 14.71 -16.11 15.67
CA LEU A 322 13.32 -15.76 15.96
C LEU A 322 12.78 -16.93 16.78
N THR A 323 12.66 -16.74 18.10
CA THR A 323 12.04 -17.74 18.96
C THR A 323 10.56 -17.83 18.63
N GLU A 324 9.98 -19.03 18.75
CA GLU A 324 8.56 -19.32 18.52
C GLU A 324 7.63 -18.83 19.65
N GLU A 325 8.13 -18.01 20.58
CA GLU A 325 7.34 -17.34 21.62
C GLU A 325 6.97 -15.91 21.19
#